data_AF-D8FBV4-F1
#
_entry.id   AF-D8FBV4-F1
#
_cell.length_a   1.000
_cell.length_b   1.000
_cell.length_c   1.000
_cell.angle_alpha   90.00
_cell.angle_beta   90.00
_cell.angle_gamma   90.00
#
_symmetry.space_group_name_H-M   'P 1'
#
loop_
_entity.id
_entity.type
_entity.pdbx_description
1 polymer ?
#
loop_
_entity_poly.entity_id
_entity_poly.type
_entity_poly.pdbx_seq_one_letter_code
_entity_poly.pdbx_strand_id
1 'polypeptide(L)'
;MKKYFFSYVQVAADAEYEPSDDNELETNFTVNVSVEKDEASDIYQVVLEIIAEPENDESRIPYTIHLITIGLFSVDEGFPDKKKLLGITGASMLYSAAREFIITVTSRGPWAPIFIPTFSFLPTKEKEDSET
;
A
#
# COMPACT_ATOMS: atom_id res chain seq x y z
N MET A 1 -12.11 12.87 0.77
CA MET A 1 -10.98 12.72 1.73
C MET A 1 -10.79 14.05 2.46
N LYS A 2 -10.67 14.03 3.79
CA LYS A 2 -10.44 15.23 4.61
C LYS A 2 -8.94 15.46 4.88
N LYS A 3 -8.22 14.38 5.17
CA LYS A 3 -6.78 14.37 5.45
C LYS A 3 -6.23 12.99 5.13
N TYR A 4 -4.96 12.90 4.76
CA TYR A 4 -4.19 11.66 4.86
C TYR A 4 -2.79 11.97 5.42
N PHE A 5 -2.11 10.95 5.94
CA PHE A 5 -0.74 11.05 6.43
C PHE A 5 -0.09 9.67 6.48
N PHE A 6 1.25 9.63 6.47
CA PHE A 6 2.02 8.42 6.69
C PHE A 6 2.24 8.27 8.20
N SER A 7 1.65 7.23 8.79
CA SER A 7 1.77 6.93 10.22
C SER A 7 3.01 6.11 10.56
N TYR A 8 3.52 5.36 9.59
CA TYR A 8 4.77 4.61 9.66
C TYR A 8 5.45 4.63 8.30
N VAL A 9 6.77 4.85 8.30
CA VAL A 9 7.61 4.86 7.11
C VAL A 9 8.94 4.19 7.42
N GLN A 10 9.21 3.08 6.74
CA GLN A 10 10.51 2.44 6.68
C GLN A 10 10.85 2.17 5.22
N VAL A 11 12.01 2.68 4.80
CA VAL A 11 12.63 2.34 3.52
C VAL A 11 14.11 2.13 3.81
N ALA A 12 14.58 0.90 3.66
CA ALA A 12 15.98 0.53 3.90
C ALA A 12 16.57 -0.01 2.62
N ALA A 13 17.67 0.59 2.14
CA ALA A 13 18.43 0.06 1.02
C ALA A 13 19.32 -1.09 1.51
N ASP A 14 19.34 -2.21 0.79
CA ASP A 14 20.27 -3.29 1.08
C ASP A 14 21.65 -2.96 0.50
N ALA A 15 22.68 -2.87 1.34
CA ALA A 15 24.04 -2.50 0.92
C ALA A 15 24.76 -3.60 0.13
N GLU A 16 24.32 -4.86 0.27
CA GLU A 16 24.93 -6.00 -0.43
C GLU A 16 24.03 -6.52 -1.56
N TYR A 17 23.01 -5.75 -1.94
CA TYR A 17 22.25 -6.00 -3.17
C TYR A 17 23.16 -5.84 -4.40
N GLU A 18 23.22 -6.87 -5.23
CA GLU A 18 23.94 -6.85 -6.50
C GLU A 18 22.94 -6.72 -7.66
N PRO A 19 22.93 -5.61 -8.41
CA PRO A 19 22.07 -5.46 -9.57
C PRO A 19 22.41 -6.51 -10.63
N SER A 20 21.43 -7.30 -11.06
CA SER A 20 21.56 -8.16 -12.25
C SER A 20 21.24 -7.37 -13.52
N ASP A 21 21.85 -7.76 -14.64
CA ASP A 21 21.53 -7.20 -15.97
C ASP A 21 20.13 -7.61 -16.48
N ASP A 22 19.50 -8.60 -15.81
CA ASP A 22 18.13 -9.01 -16.08
C ASP A 22 17.15 -7.99 -15.48
N ASN A 23 16.44 -7.28 -16.36
CA ASN A 23 15.52 -6.18 -16.05
C ASN A 23 14.25 -6.58 -15.26
N GLU A 24 14.12 -7.83 -14.82
CA GLU A 24 12.93 -8.34 -14.12
C GLU A 24 13.22 -8.52 -12.63
N LEU A 25 13.28 -7.40 -11.92
CA LEU A 25 13.35 -7.40 -10.46
C LEU A 25 11.94 -7.71 -9.91
N GLU A 26 11.68 -8.98 -9.60
CA GLU A 26 10.43 -9.42 -8.97
C GLU A 26 10.41 -9.02 -7.49
N THR A 27 10.03 -7.78 -7.21
CA THR A 27 9.72 -7.37 -5.83
C THR A 27 8.27 -7.68 -5.51
N ASN A 28 8.04 -8.63 -4.60
CA ASN A 28 6.71 -8.96 -4.11
C ASN A 28 6.22 -7.91 -3.11
N PHE A 29 5.05 -7.32 -3.39
CA PHE A 29 4.40 -6.36 -2.52
C PHE A 29 3.16 -6.97 -1.86
N THR A 30 3.15 -6.98 -0.54
CA THR A 30 1.93 -7.23 0.23
C THR A 30 1.20 -5.92 0.44
N VAL A 31 -0.10 -5.89 0.13
CA VAL A 31 -0.96 -4.71 0.29
C VAL A 31 -2.16 -5.08 1.13
N ASN A 32 -2.26 -4.47 2.31
CA ASN A 32 -3.37 -4.67 3.24
C ASN A 32 -4.22 -3.39 3.33
N VAL A 33 -5.55 -3.57 3.42
CA VAL A 33 -6.50 -2.46 3.59
C VAL A 33 -7.45 -2.78 4.71
N SER A 34 -7.66 -1.82 5.61
CA SER A 34 -8.76 -1.86 6.58
C SER A 34 -9.59 -0.57 6.51
N VAL A 35 -10.88 -0.70 6.81
CA VAL A 35 -11.83 0.41 6.87
C VAL A 35 -12.60 0.35 8.17
N GLU A 36 -12.41 1.36 9.00
CA GLU A 36 -13.07 1.49 10.30
C GLU A 36 -13.87 2.79 10.35
N LYS A 37 -15.01 2.75 11.05
CA LYS A 37 -15.78 3.97 11.34
C LYS A 37 -15.38 4.42 12.74
N ASP A 38 -15.05 5.70 12.88
CA ASP A 38 -14.87 6.32 14.18
C ASP A 38 -16.22 6.34 14.93
N GLU A 39 -16.25 5.86 16.18
CA GLU A 39 -17.51 5.74 16.92
C GLU A 39 -18.08 7.10 17.36
N ALA A 40 -17.23 8.12 17.49
CA ALA A 40 -17.58 9.43 18.00
C ALA A 40 -17.88 10.45 16.89
N SER A 41 -17.68 10.11 15.62
CA SER A 41 -17.83 11.01 14.49
C SER A 41 -18.32 10.32 13.21
N ASP A 42 -18.70 11.09 12.20
CA ASP A 42 -19.02 10.53 10.87
C ASP A 42 -17.77 10.40 9.97
N ILE A 43 -16.62 10.15 10.61
CA ILE A 43 -15.35 9.93 9.94
C ILE A 43 -15.09 8.44 9.83
N TYR A 44 -14.64 8.05 8.65
CA TYR A 44 -14.09 6.73 8.38
C TYR A 44 -12.58 6.83 8.28
N GLN A 45 -11.89 5.92 8.93
CA GLN A 45 -10.47 5.71 8.80
C GLN A 45 -10.23 4.58 7.80
N VAL A 46 -9.45 4.87 6.77
CA VAL A 46 -8.92 3.85 5.86
C VAL A 46 -7.43 3.73 6.17
N VAL A 47 -6.98 2.52 6.46
CA VAL A 47 -5.56 2.22 6.65
C VAL A 47 -5.10 1.40 5.46
N LEU A 48 -4.04 1.86 4.79
CA LEU A 48 -3.35 1.14 3.73
C LEU A 48 -1.94 0.81 4.23
N GLU A 49 -1.60 -0.46 4.23
CA GLU A 49 -0.26 -0.95 4.54
C GLU A 49 0.36 -1.58 3.29
N ILE A 50 1.60 -1.21 2.99
CA ILE A 50 2.40 -1.78 1.90
C ILE A 50 3.71 -2.30 2.50
N ILE A 51 4.00 -3.57 2.23
CA ILE A 51 5.19 -4.27 2.69
C ILE A 51 5.90 -4.88 1.48
N ALA A 52 7.22 -4.71 1.41
CA ALA A 52 8.12 -5.46 0.55
C ALA A 52 9.35 -5.86 1.35
N GLU A 53 9.57 -7.16 1.47
CA GLU A 53 10.65 -7.77 2.24
C GLU A 53 11.23 -8.92 1.42
N PRO A 54 12.54 -9.22 1.56
CA PRO A 54 13.13 -10.39 0.93
C PRO A 54 12.46 -11.66 1.48
N GLU A 55 12.19 -12.64 0.62
CA GLU A 55 11.57 -13.89 1.05
C GLU A 55 12.52 -14.73 1.93
N ASN A 56 13.83 -14.57 1.71
CA ASN A 56 14.92 -15.21 2.43
C ASN A 56 16.25 -14.48 2.10
N ASP A 57 17.35 -14.88 2.72
CA ASP A 57 18.68 -14.26 2.54
C ASP A 57 19.25 -14.39 1.12
N GLU A 58 18.77 -15.36 0.32
CA GLU A 58 19.16 -15.57 -1.08
C GLU A 58 18.32 -14.72 -2.05
N SER A 59 17.13 -14.28 -1.63
CA SER A 59 16.18 -13.49 -2.41
C SER A 59 16.26 -11.99 -2.07
N ARG A 60 17.45 -11.42 -2.19
CA ARG A 60 17.69 -10.00 -1.89
C ARG A 60 16.90 -9.08 -2.82
N ILE A 61 16.33 -8.03 -2.22
CA ILE A 61 15.67 -6.94 -2.93
C ILE A 61 16.43 -5.65 -2.66
N PRO A 62 16.44 -4.68 -3.59
CA PRO A 62 17.21 -3.44 -3.44
C PRO A 62 16.73 -2.61 -2.23
N TYR A 63 15.43 -2.68 -1.91
CA TYR A 63 14.85 -1.94 -0.81
C TYR A 63 13.84 -2.78 -0.02
N THR A 64 14.02 -2.85 1.29
CA THR A 64 12.95 -3.25 2.21
C THR A 64 12.03 -2.05 2.46
N ILE A 65 10.72 -2.24 2.30
CA ILE A 65 9.71 -1.19 2.42
C ILE A 65 8.63 -1.64 3.40
N HIS A 66 8.32 -0.80 4.39
CA HIS A 66 7.12 -0.93 5.21
C HIS A 66 6.51 0.45 5.40
N LEU A 67 5.33 0.64 4.83
CA LEU A 67 4.66 1.93 4.78
C LEU A 67 3.21 1.79 5.22
N ILE A 68 2.80 2.57 6.23
CA ILE A 68 1.41 2.62 6.69
C ILE A 68 0.85 4.02 6.45
N THR A 69 -0.10 4.11 5.54
CA THR A 69 -0.79 5.36 5.18
C THR A 69 -2.21 5.35 5.74
N ILE A 70 -2.57 6.40 6.46
CA ILE A 70 -3.91 6.57 7.02
C ILE A 70 -4.63 7.71 6.30
N GLY A 71 -5.85 7.44 5.86
CA GLY A 71 -6.76 8.42 5.29
C GLY A 71 -8.02 8.59 6.13
N LEU A 72 -8.40 9.84 6.37
CA LEU A 72 -9.64 10.21 7.04
C LEU A 72 -10.67 10.68 6.01
N PHE A 73 -11.81 10.01 5.97
CA PHE A 73 -12.86 10.21 4.99
C PHE A 73 -14.18 10.57 5.65
N SER A 74 -14.94 11.44 5.01
CA SER A 74 -16.36 11.64 5.28
C SER A 74 -17.07 11.23 4.01
N VAL A 75 -18.14 10.44 4.15
CA VAL A 75 -18.93 9.91 3.04
C VAL A 75 -20.35 10.39 3.23
N ASP A 76 -21.00 10.81 2.15
CA ASP A 76 -22.39 11.24 2.19
C ASP A 76 -23.29 10.20 2.87
N GLU A 77 -24.21 10.66 3.73
CA GLU A 77 -25.03 9.75 4.54
C GLU A 77 -25.90 8.82 3.69
N GLY A 78 -26.37 9.30 2.54
CA GLY A 78 -27.22 8.56 1.61
C GLY A 78 -26.47 7.57 0.72
N PHE A 79 -25.14 7.54 0.76
CA PHE A 79 -24.36 6.61 -0.05
C PHE A 79 -24.46 5.18 0.52
N PRO A 80 -24.90 4.19 -0.27
CA PRO A 80 -24.99 2.80 0.17
C PRO A 80 -23.59 2.18 0.29
N ASP A 81 -23.41 1.30 1.27
CA ASP A 81 -22.18 0.51 1.45
C ASP A 81 -20.88 1.36 1.46
N LYS A 82 -20.83 2.31 2.40
CA LYS A 82 -19.70 3.23 2.62
C LYS A 82 -18.38 2.50 2.85
N LYS A 83 -18.41 1.34 3.52
CA LYS A 83 -17.22 0.53 3.78
C LYS A 83 -16.63 -0.01 2.48
N LYS A 84 -17.45 -0.58 1.59
CA LYS A 84 -16.99 -1.04 0.27
C LYS A 84 -16.46 0.10 -0.59
N LEU A 85 -17.15 1.25 -0.62
CA LEU A 85 -16.67 2.43 -1.34
C LEU A 85 -15.26 2.81 -0.88
N LEU A 86 -15.05 2.90 0.43
CA LEU A 86 -13.77 3.30 0.99
C LEU A 86 -12.69 2.23 0.86
N GLY A 87 -13.07 0.95 0.94
CA GLY A 87 -12.16 -0.18 0.73
C GLY A 87 -11.63 -0.25 -0.71
N ILE A 88 -12.39 0.27 -1.68
CA ILE A 88 -11.96 0.33 -3.08
C ILE A 88 -11.39 1.70 -3.42
N THR A 89 -12.23 2.74 -3.42
CA THR A 89 -11.87 4.08 -3.86
C THR A 89 -10.97 4.78 -2.84
N GLY A 90 -11.28 4.67 -1.54
CA GLY A 90 -10.44 5.23 -0.49
C GLY A 90 -9.03 4.63 -0.50
N ALA A 91 -8.94 3.31 -0.56
CA ALA A 91 -7.67 2.59 -0.69
C ALA A 91 -6.91 2.98 -1.97
N SER A 92 -7.59 3.13 -3.11
CA SER A 92 -6.96 3.55 -4.38
C SER A 92 -6.32 4.94 -4.28
N MET A 93 -6.97 5.87 -3.57
CA MET A 93 -6.40 7.21 -3.32
C MET A 93 -5.14 7.12 -2.45
N LEU A 94 -5.18 6.32 -1.37
CA LEU A 94 -4.01 6.12 -0.52
C LEU A 94 -2.88 5.39 -1.24
N TYR A 95 -3.20 4.42 -2.11
CA TYR A 95 -2.23 3.68 -2.90
C TYR A 95 -1.49 4.59 -3.86
N SER A 96 -2.19 5.55 -4.46
CA SER A 96 -1.57 6.56 -5.32
C SER A 96 -0.58 7.45 -4.55
N ALA A 97 -0.93 7.88 -3.34
CA ALA A 97 -0.06 8.66 -2.47
C ALA A 97 1.16 7.85 -2.00
N ALA A 98 0.95 6.59 -1.60
CA ALA A 98 2.02 5.68 -1.21
C ALA A 98 2.97 5.37 -2.38
N ARG A 99 2.43 5.14 -3.58
CA ARG A 99 3.20 4.93 -4.82
C ARG A 99 4.15 6.08 -5.10
N GLU A 100 3.63 7.30 -5.04
CA GLU A 100 4.43 8.52 -5.24
C GLU A 100 5.49 8.68 -4.14
N PHE A 101 5.14 8.40 -2.89
CA PHE A 101 6.09 8.49 -1.78
C PHE A 101 7.24 7.49 -1.94
N ILE A 102 6.95 6.22 -2.27
CA ILE A 102 7.94 5.16 -2.45
C ILE A 102 8.92 5.51 -3.56
N ILE A 103 8.43 5.92 -4.74
CA ILE A 103 9.34 6.31 -5.83
C ILE A 103 10.15 7.54 -5.46
N THR A 104 9.56 8.53 -4.78
CA THR A 104 10.25 9.73 -4.33
C THR A 104 11.39 9.39 -3.36
N VAL A 105 11.18 8.51 -2.39
CA VAL A 105 12.23 8.11 -1.44
C VAL A 105 13.30 7.24 -2.12
N THR A 106 12.90 6.20 -2.85
CA THR A 106 13.85 5.27 -3.49
C THR A 106 14.66 5.90 -4.61
N SER A 107 14.14 6.94 -5.28
CA SER A 107 14.91 7.73 -6.27
C SER A 107 16.11 8.49 -5.67
N ARG A 108 16.19 8.56 -4.34
CA ARG A 108 17.31 9.17 -3.60
C ARG A 108 18.18 8.13 -2.91
N GLY A 109 17.91 6.85 -3.13
CA GLY A 109 18.72 5.73 -2.65
C GLY A 109 19.83 5.35 -3.63
N PRO A 110 20.68 4.38 -3.24
CA PRO A 110 21.82 3.94 -4.06
C PRO A 110 21.42 3.07 -5.27
N TRP A 111 20.22 2.49 -5.26
CA TRP A 111 19.72 1.58 -6.30
C TRP A 111 18.63 2.23 -7.16
N ALA A 112 18.26 1.56 -8.25
CA ALA A 112 17.22 2.04 -9.16
C ALA A 112 15.90 2.35 -8.41
N PRO A 113 15.18 3.43 -8.78
CA PRO A 113 13.91 3.77 -8.15
C PRO A 113 12.90 2.61 -8.23
N ILE A 114 12.11 2.43 -7.17
CA ILE A 114 11.08 1.40 -7.12
C ILE A 114 9.74 1.97 -7.59
N PHE A 115 9.18 1.32 -8.60
CA PHE A 115 7.83 1.56 -9.09
C PHE A 115 6.93 0.44 -8.61
N ILE A 116 6.09 0.70 -7.61
CA ILE A 116 5.08 -0.30 -7.23
C ILE A 116 4.10 -0.52 -8.41
N PRO A 117 3.67 -1.77 -8.65
CA PRO A 117 2.80 -2.13 -9.77
C PRO A 117 1.41 -1.53 -9.63
N THR A 118 0.54 -1.76 -10.60
CA THR A 118 -0.89 -1.43 -10.44
C THR A 118 -1.55 -2.47 -9.54
N PHE A 119 -2.33 -2.03 -8.55
CA PHE A 119 -3.07 -2.91 -7.65
C PHE A 119 -4.59 -2.73 -7.82
N SER A 120 -5.34 -3.83 -7.87
CA SER A 120 -6.80 -3.81 -7.93
C SER A 120 -7.39 -4.10 -6.55
N PHE A 121 -8.18 -3.17 -6.04
CA PHE A 121 -8.95 -3.34 -4.80
C PHE A 121 -10.35 -3.93 -5.05
N LEU A 122 -10.69 -4.26 -6.30
CA LEU A 122 -11.95 -4.95 -6.60
C LEU A 122 -11.89 -6.39 -6.07
N PRO A 123 -13.00 -6.93 -5.54
CA PRO A 123 -13.07 -8.34 -5.18
C PRO A 123 -12.74 -9.21 -6.39
N THR A 124 -11.81 -10.15 -6.23
CA THR A 124 -11.60 -11.24 -7.19
C THR A 124 -12.50 -12.40 -6.78
N LYS A 125 -13.09 -13.09 -7.78
CA LYS A 125 -14.03 -14.21 -7.55
C LYS A 125 -13.50 -15.33 -6.66
N GLU A 126 -12.18 -15.46 -6.53
CA GLU A 126 -11.53 -16.49 -5.71
C GLU A 126 -11.64 -16.26 -4.19
N LYS A 127 -12.00 -15.04 -3.73
CA LYS A 127 -12.12 -14.72 -2.30
C LYS A 127 -13.54 -14.86 -1.73
N GLU A 128 -14.55 -15.18 -2.54
CA GLU A 128 -15.94 -15.34 -2.07
C GLU A 128 -16.23 -16.75 -1.53
N ASP A 129 -15.45 -17.77 -1.91
CA ASP A 129 -15.72 -19.18 -1.56
C ASP A 129 -15.09 -19.65 -0.23
N SER A 130 -14.35 -18.79 0.49
CA SER A 130 -13.68 -19.15 1.76
C SER A 130 -14.43 -18.73 3.03
N GLU A 131 -15.60 -18.09 2.91
CA GLU A 131 -16.41 -17.65 4.06
C GLU A 131 -17.84 -18.23 4.09
N THR A 132 -18.07 -19.40 3.47
CA THR A 132 -19.36 -20.13 3.59
C THR A 132 -19.26 -21.35 4.50
#